data_AF-A0A2R6ILI9-F1
#
_entry.id   AF-A0A2R6ILI9-F1
#
_cell.length_a   1.000
_cell.length_b   1.000
_cell.length_c   1.000
_cell.angle_alpha   90.00
_cell.angle_beta   90.00
_cell.angle_gamma   90.00
#
_symmetry.space_group_name_H-M   'P 1'
#
loop_
_entity.id
_entity.type
_entity.pdbx_description
1 polymer ?
#
loop_
_entity_poly.entity_id
_entity_poly.type
_entity_poly.pdbx_seq_one_letter_code
_entity_poly.pdbx_strand_id
1 'polypeptide(L)'
;MDRNAISRREALLGAASVVSVLSGCAAIRDDPPRAEIASVFVENRSTDPHRVAVAIEREGELVYLDSVTASPAEWDGDDLVYEGGAEIDAPVDGPGRYAVSVRIDDGPLHTIPQDELASDGGCISVRPNIERDGGFHFEYAYDSQQCASLDR
;
A
#
# COMPACT_ATOMS: atom_id res chain seq x y z
N MET A 1 54.93 -36.43 -1.62
CA MET A 1 54.45 -36.27 -3.00
C MET A 1 53.11 -35.55 -2.91
N ASP A 2 52.91 -34.29 -3.26
CA ASP A 2 53.75 -33.20 -3.75
C ASP A 2 53.16 -31.88 -3.24
N ARG A 3 54.03 -30.89 -3.05
CA ARG A 3 53.71 -29.51 -2.63
C ARG A 3 53.21 -28.71 -3.85
N ASN A 4 52.21 -27.85 -3.69
CA ASN A 4 52.00 -26.67 -4.57
C ASN A 4 51.21 -25.60 -3.79
N ALA A 5 51.86 -24.63 -3.17
CA ALA A 5 52.45 -23.40 -3.73
C ALA A 5 51.41 -22.28 -3.92
N ILE A 6 51.39 -21.38 -2.93
CA ILE A 6 50.70 -20.09 -2.93
C ILE A 6 51.30 -19.20 -4.03
N SER A 7 50.45 -18.64 -4.90
CA SER A 7 50.86 -17.59 -5.84
C SER A 7 50.17 -16.28 -5.48
N ARG A 8 50.97 -15.35 -4.95
CA ARG A 8 50.65 -13.93 -4.77
C ARG A 8 51.03 -13.19 -6.06
N ARG A 9 50.11 -12.41 -6.63
CA ARG A 9 50.40 -11.30 -7.56
C ARG A 9 49.46 -10.16 -7.13
N GLU A 10 49.94 -9.23 -6.32
CA GLU A 10 50.66 -8.00 -6.69
C GLU A 10 49.83 -7.02 -7.53
N ALA A 11 49.71 -5.83 -6.95
CA ALA A 11 48.91 -4.70 -7.34
C ALA A 11 49.48 -3.98 -8.57
N LEU A 12 48.59 -3.39 -9.36
CA LEU A 12 48.93 -2.23 -10.18
C LEU A 12 48.00 -1.08 -9.82
N LEU A 13 48.59 -0.15 -9.07
CA LEU A 13 48.17 1.23 -8.89
C LEU A 13 48.05 1.91 -10.25
N GLY A 14 46.83 2.27 -10.63
CA GLY A 14 46.54 3.13 -11.77
C GLY A 14 45.79 4.37 -11.30
N ALA A 15 46.53 5.38 -10.83
CA ALA A 15 46.00 6.70 -10.52
C ALA A 15 45.76 7.46 -11.83
N ALA A 16 44.50 7.51 -12.27
CA ALA A 16 44.04 8.43 -13.31
C ALA A 16 43.01 9.38 -12.67
N SER A 17 43.52 10.51 -12.20
CA SER A 17 42.76 11.63 -11.65
C SER A 17 41.96 12.30 -12.77
N VAL A 18 40.73 11.84 -13.02
CA VAL A 18 39.77 12.61 -13.80
C VAL A 18 38.95 13.44 -12.82
N VAL A 19 39.40 14.67 -12.59
CA VAL A 19 38.60 15.74 -11.97
C VAL A 19 37.52 16.10 -12.98
N SER A 20 36.46 15.28 -13.02
CA SER A 20 35.23 15.62 -13.71
C SER A 20 34.47 16.58 -12.83
N VAL A 21 34.31 17.79 -13.34
CA VAL A 21 33.46 18.86 -12.82
C VAL A 21 32.17 18.24 -12.26
N LEU A 22 32.04 18.23 -10.94
CA LEU A 22 30.77 18.01 -10.26
C LEU A 22 29.91 19.25 -10.57
N SER A 23 29.41 19.33 -11.79
CA SER A 23 28.21 20.12 -12.09
C SER A 23 27.13 19.49 -11.23
N GLY A 24 26.99 20.03 -10.03
CA GLY A 24 26.02 19.61 -9.05
C GLY A 24 24.66 19.74 -9.68
N CYS A 25 24.16 18.61 -10.21
CA CYS A 25 22.77 18.31 -10.09
C CYS A 25 22.50 18.33 -8.60
N ALA A 26 22.14 19.51 -8.07
CA ALA A 26 21.22 19.59 -6.97
C ALA A 26 19.99 18.86 -7.49
N ALA A 27 20.01 17.53 -7.35
CA ALA A 27 18.85 16.70 -7.50
C ALA A 27 17.96 17.23 -6.40
N ILE A 28 17.06 18.13 -6.80
CA ILE A 28 15.87 18.46 -6.04
C ILE A 28 15.28 17.08 -5.80
N ARG A 29 15.52 16.55 -4.61
CA ARG A 29 14.81 15.39 -4.12
C ARG A 29 13.43 15.95 -3.88
N ASP A 30 12.61 15.94 -4.91
CA ASP A 30 11.19 16.11 -4.74
C ASP A 30 10.79 15.00 -3.78
N ASP A 31 10.46 15.39 -2.54
CA ASP A 31 9.89 14.44 -1.60
C ASP A 31 8.66 13.84 -2.32
N PRO A 32 8.54 12.51 -2.36
CA PRO A 32 7.41 11.89 -3.03
C PRO A 32 6.12 12.44 -2.43
N PRO A 33 5.05 12.55 -3.24
CA PRO A 33 3.78 13.07 -2.76
C PRO A 33 3.33 12.27 -1.54
N ARG A 34 2.77 12.95 -0.55
CA ARG A 34 2.23 12.31 0.65
C ARG A 34 0.72 12.24 0.49
N ALA A 35 0.16 11.05 0.57
CA ALA A 35 -1.28 10.84 0.51
C ALA A 35 -1.87 10.91 1.93
N GLU A 36 -3.16 11.14 2.03
CA GLU A 36 -3.94 10.99 3.26
C GLU A 36 -4.99 9.91 3.06
N ILE A 37 -5.18 9.01 4.03
CA ILE A 37 -6.19 7.95 3.94
C ILE A 37 -7.47 8.47 4.60
N ALA A 38 -8.46 8.81 3.79
CA ALA A 38 -9.76 9.25 4.28
C ALA A 38 -10.59 8.09 4.84
N SER A 39 -10.59 6.96 4.14
CA SER A 39 -11.37 5.79 4.57
C SER A 39 -10.84 4.49 3.99
N VAL A 40 -11.21 3.38 4.62
CA VAL A 40 -11.12 2.04 4.04
C VAL A 40 -12.55 1.50 3.94
N PHE A 41 -13.04 1.34 2.71
CA PHE A 41 -14.40 0.86 2.44
C PHE A 41 -14.33 -0.55 1.85
N VAL A 42 -14.67 -1.55 2.64
CA VAL A 42 -14.66 -2.94 2.20
C VAL A 42 -15.96 -3.25 1.48
N GLU A 43 -15.87 -3.58 0.19
CA GLU A 43 -17.00 -4.00 -0.65
C GLU A 43 -17.10 -5.52 -0.61
N ASN A 44 -18.27 -6.05 -0.27
CA ASN A 44 -18.50 -7.49 -0.20
C ASN A 44 -19.68 -7.90 -1.07
N ARG A 45 -19.36 -8.51 -2.21
CA ARG A 45 -20.30 -9.11 -3.16
C ARG A 45 -20.58 -10.58 -2.89
N SER A 46 -19.92 -11.18 -1.90
CA SER A 46 -20.23 -12.53 -1.42
C SER A 46 -21.58 -12.57 -0.69
N THR A 47 -22.27 -13.70 -0.76
CA THR A 47 -23.50 -13.96 0.03
C THR A 47 -23.22 -14.26 1.49
N ASP A 48 -21.94 -14.45 1.85
CA ASP A 48 -21.50 -14.70 3.21
C ASP A 48 -20.87 -13.44 3.83
N PRO A 49 -21.06 -13.20 5.14
CA PRO A 49 -20.31 -12.18 5.85
C PRO A 49 -18.85 -12.60 5.98
N HIS A 50 -17.94 -11.65 5.90
CA HIS A 50 -16.51 -11.89 6.02
C HIS A 50 -15.90 -11.05 7.14
N ARG A 51 -14.97 -11.64 7.91
CA ARG A 51 -14.12 -10.90 8.84
C ARG A 51 -12.95 -10.33 8.07
N VAL A 52 -12.70 -9.04 8.18
CA VAL A 52 -11.66 -8.36 7.40
C VAL A 52 -10.73 -7.65 8.35
N ALA A 53 -9.49 -8.13 8.44
CA ALA A 53 -8.43 -7.49 9.21
C ALA A 53 -7.70 -6.47 8.32
N VAL A 54 -7.62 -5.23 8.78
CA VAL A 54 -6.97 -4.13 8.07
C VAL A 54 -5.78 -3.65 8.90
N ALA A 55 -4.61 -3.59 8.28
CA ALA A 55 -3.39 -3.04 8.85
C ALA A 55 -2.88 -1.91 7.96
N ILE A 56 -2.52 -0.78 8.56
CA ILE A 56 -1.95 0.36 7.82
C ILE A 56 -0.59 0.69 8.43
N GLU A 57 0.42 0.75 7.57
CA GLU A 57 1.77 1.17 7.93
C GLU A 57 2.06 2.56 7.35
N ARG A 58 2.64 3.45 8.16
CA ARG A 58 3.17 4.75 7.74
C ARG A 58 4.68 4.69 7.79
N GLU A 59 5.34 4.84 6.65
CA GLU A 59 6.81 4.82 6.56
C GLU A 59 7.46 3.55 7.18
N GLY A 60 6.75 2.43 7.11
CA GLY A 60 7.18 1.13 7.65
C GLY A 60 6.87 0.90 9.13
N GLU A 61 6.17 1.84 9.79
CA GLU A 61 5.65 1.68 11.15
C GLU A 61 4.14 1.39 11.12
N LEU A 62 3.70 0.36 11.84
CA LEU A 62 2.27 0.04 11.98
C LEU A 62 1.56 1.14 12.78
N VAL A 63 0.64 1.85 12.13
CA VAL A 63 -0.12 2.97 12.74
C VAL A 63 -1.60 2.65 12.96
N TYR A 64 -2.14 1.64 12.26
CA TYR A 64 -3.51 1.18 12.43
C TYR A 64 -3.58 -0.34 12.29
N LEU A 65 -4.36 -0.98 13.16
CA LEU A 65 -4.69 -2.40 13.07
C LEU A 65 -6.07 -2.62 13.70
N ASP A 66 -7.04 -3.04 12.89
CA ASP A 66 -8.35 -3.44 13.38
C ASP A 66 -8.98 -4.54 12.53
N SER A 67 -10.07 -5.13 13.00
CA SER A 67 -10.88 -6.06 12.25
C SER A 67 -12.34 -5.64 12.23
N VAL A 68 -12.92 -5.57 11.02
CA VAL A 68 -14.34 -5.31 10.80
C VAL A 68 -15.04 -6.55 10.26
N THR A 69 -16.37 -6.59 10.37
CA THR A 69 -17.18 -7.60 9.68
C THR A 69 -17.90 -6.94 8.53
N ALA A 70 -17.58 -7.34 7.31
CA ALA A 70 -18.28 -6.90 6.11
C ALA A 70 -19.61 -7.65 6.00
N SER A 71 -20.71 -6.91 5.88
CA SER A 71 -22.04 -7.50 5.67
C SER A 71 -22.08 -8.27 4.33
N PRO A 72 -22.93 -9.29 4.19
CA PRO A 72 -23.09 -9.99 2.92
C PRO A 72 -23.85 -9.15 1.90
N ALA A 73 -23.65 -9.44 0.62
CA ALA A 73 -24.49 -8.97 -0.46
C ALA A 73 -25.79 -9.78 -0.57
N GLU A 74 -26.83 -9.13 -1.12
CA GLU A 74 -28.08 -9.77 -1.51
C GLU A 74 -28.18 -9.84 -3.04
N TRP A 75 -28.56 -11.02 -3.55
CA TRP A 75 -28.66 -11.32 -4.97
C TRP A 75 -30.05 -11.88 -5.32
N ASP A 76 -30.58 -11.49 -6.48
CA ASP A 76 -31.74 -12.11 -7.12
C ASP A 76 -31.30 -12.76 -8.44
N GLY A 77 -30.96 -14.05 -8.36
CA GLY A 77 -30.32 -14.76 -9.47
C GLY A 77 -28.92 -14.24 -9.79
N ASP A 78 -28.80 -13.52 -10.91
CA ASP A 78 -27.56 -12.91 -11.40
C ASP A 78 -27.50 -11.40 -11.13
N ASP A 79 -28.59 -10.81 -10.63
CA ASP A 79 -28.68 -9.38 -10.37
C ASP A 79 -28.31 -9.06 -8.91
N LEU A 80 -27.34 -8.16 -8.72
CA LEU A 80 -26.95 -7.65 -7.41
C LEU A 80 -28.03 -6.68 -6.90
N VAL A 81 -28.73 -7.06 -5.83
CA VAL A 81 -29.80 -6.24 -5.21
C VAL A 81 -29.22 -5.29 -4.18
N TYR A 82 -28.28 -5.78 -3.38
CA TYR A 82 -27.61 -5.02 -2.33
C TYR A 82 -26.15 -5.43 -2.25
N GLU A 83 -25.24 -4.46 -2.31
CA GLU A 83 -23.83 -4.66 -2.04
C GLU A 83 -23.58 -4.56 -0.54
N GLY A 84 -23.00 -5.62 0.04
CA GLY A 84 -22.59 -5.63 1.43
C GLY A 84 -21.26 -4.92 1.62
N GLY A 85 -20.85 -4.73 2.89
CA GLY A 85 -19.57 -4.11 3.17
C GLY A 85 -19.37 -3.66 4.61
N ALA A 86 -18.30 -2.90 4.81
CA ALA A 86 -17.99 -2.20 6.05
C ALA A 86 -17.12 -0.98 5.74
N GLU A 87 -17.27 0.08 6.54
CA GLU A 87 -16.48 1.31 6.42
C GLU A 87 -15.64 1.53 7.67
N ILE A 88 -14.41 1.96 7.46
CA ILE A 88 -13.50 2.45 8.49
C ILE A 88 -13.18 3.90 8.14
N ASP A 89 -13.75 4.83 8.89
CA ASP A 89 -13.56 6.26 8.71
C ASP A 89 -12.24 6.73 9.35
N ALA A 90 -11.47 7.51 8.59
CA ALA A 90 -10.24 8.19 9.03
C ALA A 90 -9.34 7.31 9.93
N PRO A 91 -8.86 6.15 9.44
CA PRO A 91 -8.10 5.22 10.27
C PRO A 91 -6.74 5.75 10.74
N VAL A 92 -6.22 6.80 10.10
CA VAL A 92 -4.90 7.38 10.38
C VAL A 92 -4.94 8.90 10.21
N ASP A 93 -4.19 9.62 11.05
CA ASP A 93 -4.19 11.09 11.03
C ASP A 93 -3.12 11.67 10.09
N GLY A 94 -3.54 12.49 9.12
CA GLY A 94 -2.66 13.34 8.32
C GLY A 94 -1.91 12.64 7.18
N PRO A 95 -1.06 13.37 6.44
CA PRO A 95 -0.45 12.87 5.22
C PRO A 95 0.81 12.02 5.47
N GLY A 96 1.01 10.97 4.67
CA GLY A 96 2.16 10.07 4.77
C GLY A 96 2.35 9.16 3.55
N ARG A 97 3.35 8.29 3.62
CA ARG A 97 3.50 7.14 2.71
C ARG A 97 2.94 5.92 3.39
N TYR A 98 1.88 5.36 2.81
CA TYR A 98 1.12 4.30 3.45
C TYR A 98 1.21 2.98 2.72
N ALA A 99 1.39 1.88 3.44
CA ALA A 99 1.06 0.55 2.94
C ALA A 99 -0.23 0.10 3.62
N VAL A 100 -1.16 -0.44 2.83
CA VAL A 100 -2.42 -0.99 3.37
C VAL A 100 -2.43 -2.47 3.12
N SER A 101 -2.55 -3.24 4.20
CA SER A 101 -2.63 -4.69 4.16
C SER A 101 -3.99 -5.15 4.65
N VAL A 102 -4.60 -6.07 3.91
CA VAL A 102 -5.92 -6.63 4.20
C VAL A 102 -5.84 -8.14 4.20
N ARG A 103 -6.50 -8.76 5.17
CA ARG A 103 -6.71 -10.21 5.22
C ARG A 103 -8.18 -10.50 5.44
N ILE A 104 -8.72 -11.40 4.62
CA ILE A 104 -10.11 -11.84 4.69
C ILE A 104 -10.14 -13.20 5.38
N ASP A 105 -10.90 -13.29 6.46
CA ASP A 105 -10.99 -14.42 7.37
C ASP A 105 -9.57 -14.91 7.77
N ASP A 106 -9.28 -16.19 7.55
CA ASP A 106 -7.97 -16.81 7.76
C ASP A 106 -7.17 -16.97 6.45
N GLY A 107 -7.54 -16.19 5.42
CA GLY A 107 -6.92 -16.20 4.11
C GLY A 107 -5.53 -15.57 4.05
N PRO A 108 -4.93 -15.49 2.84
CA PRO A 108 -3.65 -14.81 2.65
C PRO A 108 -3.74 -13.31 2.95
N LEU A 109 -2.59 -12.73 3.27
CA LEU A 109 -2.45 -11.28 3.40
C LEU A 109 -2.25 -10.66 2.01
N HIS A 110 -3.04 -9.63 1.71
CA HIS A 110 -2.91 -8.84 0.49
C HIS A 110 -2.43 -7.44 0.86
N THR A 111 -1.43 -6.90 0.16
CA THR A 111 -0.82 -5.62 0.50
C THR A 111 -0.73 -4.74 -0.73
N ILE A 112 -1.19 -3.49 -0.60
CA ILE A 112 -0.86 -2.40 -1.53
C ILE A 112 0.41 -1.74 -1.01
N PRO A 113 1.50 -1.73 -1.79
CA PRO A 113 2.77 -1.15 -1.35
C PRO A 113 2.74 0.39 -1.37
N GLN A 114 3.68 1.01 -0.65
CA GLN A 114 3.70 2.46 -0.39
C GLN A 114 3.83 3.31 -1.64
N ASP A 115 4.51 2.80 -2.66
CA ASP A 115 4.77 3.46 -3.93
C ASP A 115 3.54 3.53 -4.83
N GLU A 116 2.56 2.63 -4.65
CA GLU A 116 1.32 2.66 -5.42
C GLU A 116 0.35 3.74 -4.91
N LEU A 117 0.23 3.90 -3.58
CA LEU A 117 -0.68 4.88 -2.96
C LEU A 117 -0.14 6.33 -2.98
N ALA A 118 1.17 6.53 -3.08
CA ALA A 118 1.78 7.86 -2.97
C ALA A 118 1.79 8.68 -4.27
N SER A 119 1.25 8.17 -5.38
CA SER A 119 1.54 8.71 -6.72
C SER A 119 1.03 10.14 -6.97
N ASP A 120 -0.11 10.51 -6.39
CA ASP A 120 -0.80 11.77 -6.75
C ASP A 120 -0.96 12.77 -5.59
N GLY A 121 -0.47 12.44 -4.39
CA GLY A 121 -0.44 13.37 -3.24
C GLY A 121 -1.80 13.83 -2.73
N GLY A 122 -2.84 13.03 -2.98
CA GLY A 122 -4.22 13.34 -2.66
C GLY A 122 -4.78 12.56 -1.48
N CYS A 123 -6.07 12.78 -1.27
CA CYS A 123 -6.90 12.04 -0.33
C CYS A 123 -7.39 10.74 -0.98
N ILE A 124 -7.21 9.61 -0.30
CA ILE A 124 -7.45 8.28 -0.87
C ILE A 124 -8.45 7.52 0.01
N SER A 125 -9.45 6.94 -0.64
CA SER A 125 -10.26 5.85 -0.09
C SER A 125 -9.79 4.52 -0.68
N VAL A 126 -9.38 3.59 0.18
CA VAL A 126 -8.96 2.24 -0.23
C VAL A 126 -10.16 1.32 -0.22
N ARG A 127 -10.39 0.56 -1.30
CA ARG A 127 -11.56 -0.29 -1.49
C ARG A 127 -11.20 -1.75 -1.75
N PRO A 128 -10.97 -2.54 -0.68
CA PRO A 128 -10.84 -3.99 -0.82
C PRO A 128 -12.17 -4.57 -1.28
N ASN A 129 -12.15 -5.33 -2.37
CA ASN A 129 -13.32 -5.91 -3.01
C ASN A 129 -13.32 -7.43 -2.84
N ILE A 130 -14.38 -7.99 -2.27
CA ILE A 130 -14.62 -9.42 -2.14
C ILE A 130 -15.68 -9.81 -3.17
N GLU A 131 -15.28 -10.57 -4.19
CA GLU A 131 -16.16 -10.97 -5.28
C GLU A 131 -17.04 -12.17 -4.92
N ARG A 132 -18.14 -12.35 -5.67
CA ARG A 132 -19.12 -13.42 -5.44
C ARG A 132 -18.52 -14.83 -5.50
N ASP A 133 -17.46 -15.01 -6.27
CA ASP A 133 -16.74 -16.28 -6.43
C ASP A 133 -15.60 -16.48 -5.42
N GLY A 134 -15.45 -15.57 -4.45
CA GLY A 134 -14.35 -15.53 -3.49
C GLY A 134 -13.08 -14.88 -4.03
N GLY A 135 -13.13 -14.29 -5.23
CA GLY A 135 -12.07 -13.43 -5.75
C GLY A 135 -11.83 -12.20 -4.87
N PHE A 136 -10.62 -11.66 -4.96
CA PHE A 136 -10.22 -10.47 -4.21
C PHE A 136 -9.36 -9.55 -5.05
N HIS A 137 -9.67 -8.25 -5.01
CA HIS A 137 -8.83 -7.20 -5.58
C HIS A 137 -8.94 -5.90 -4.77
N PHE A 138 -8.07 -4.94 -5.09
CA PHE A 138 -8.12 -3.60 -4.53
C PHE A 138 -8.58 -2.62 -5.60
N GLU A 139 -9.43 -1.69 -5.19
CA GLU A 139 -9.70 -0.46 -5.92
C GLU A 139 -9.30 0.74 -5.03
N TYR A 140 -9.06 1.88 -5.65
CA TYR A 140 -8.76 3.11 -4.94
C TYR A 140 -9.47 4.28 -5.62
N ALA A 141 -10.08 5.13 -4.81
CA ALA A 141 -10.73 6.34 -5.27
C ALA A 141 -9.99 7.56 -4.72
N TYR A 142 -9.62 8.47 -5.61
CA TYR A 142 -9.10 9.77 -5.24
C TYR A 142 -10.27 10.74 -5.06
N ASP A 143 -10.51 11.19 -3.84
CA ASP A 143 -11.55 12.17 -3.55
C ASP A 143 -10.95 13.44 -2.97
N SER A 144 -10.70 14.42 -3.83
CA SER A 144 -10.13 15.71 -3.41
C SER A 144 -11.05 16.53 -2.49
N GLN A 145 -12.33 16.16 -2.33
CA GLN A 145 -13.28 16.87 -1.47
C GLN A 145 -13.36 16.31 -0.04
N GLN A 146 -13.05 15.02 0.17
CA GLN A 146 -13.20 14.38 1.48
C GLN A 146 -12.21 14.91 2.54
N CYS A 147 -10.92 15.03 2.23
CA CYS A 147 -9.93 15.50 3.21
C CYS A 147 -10.09 16.99 3.57
N ALA A 148 -10.71 17.81 2.71
CA ALA A 148 -11.00 19.21 3.02
C ALA A 148 -11.99 19.39 4.19
N SER A 149 -12.72 18.33 4.55
CA SER A 149 -13.67 18.32 5.65
C SER A 149 -13.08 17.86 6.99
N LEU A 150 -11.92 17.19 6.97
CA LEU A 150 -11.23 16.68 8.17
C LEU A 150 -10.43 17.77 8.91
N ASP A 151 -10.13 18.89 8.26
CA ASP A 151 -9.39 20.04 8.82
C ASP A 151 -10.27 21.01 9.69
N ARG A 152 -11.47 20.61 10.12
CA ARG A 152 -12.39 21.45 10.92
C ARG A 152 -12.69 20.90 12.29
#